data_AF-A0A6G1LCD8-F1
#
_entry.id   AF-A0A6G1LCD8-F1
#
_cell.length_a   1.000
_cell.length_b   1.000
_cell.length_c   1.000
_cell.angle_alpha   90.00
_cell.angle_beta   90.00
_cell.angle_gamma   90.00
#
_symmetry.space_group_name_H-M   'P 1'
#
loop_
_entity.id
_entity.type
_entity.pdbx_description
1 polymer ?
#
loop_
_entity_poly.entity_id
_entity_poly.type
_entity_poly.pdbx_seq_one_letter_code
_entity_poly.pdbx_strand_id
1 'polypeptide(L)'
;MPASCKDIRAALAACLQSSDCVLQHRNTPATCLRDPALSATLPTTCHQLIRGYGECKRGQIDMRKRFRGNKPVASSTEIEAGGGHKGTPVDVPMLYAGRGTYDAGSGVRATDGREGPLDARGRVKPGEAGGGGGEWEVFVRNDGTEDLRRK
;
A
#
# COMPACT_ATOMS: atom_id res chain seq x y z
N MET A 1 -5.44 28.98 2.32
CA MET A 1 -6.05 27.65 2.61
C MET A 1 -5.15 26.88 3.55
N PRO A 2 -5.69 26.17 4.56
CA PRO A 2 -4.91 25.49 5.58
C PRO A 2 -3.94 24.46 4.99
N ALA A 3 -2.75 24.37 5.58
CA ALA A 3 -1.62 23.61 5.04
C ALA A 3 -1.89 22.10 4.89
N SER A 4 -2.77 21.52 5.70
CA SER A 4 -2.94 20.05 5.78
C SER A 4 -3.52 19.37 4.53
N CYS A 5 -4.19 20.10 3.62
CA CYS A 5 -4.71 19.53 2.36
C CYS A 5 -4.06 20.14 1.11
N LYS A 6 -2.90 20.80 1.25
CA LYS A 6 -2.25 21.49 0.14
C LYS A 6 -1.75 20.49 -0.92
N ASP A 7 -1.14 19.39 -0.48
CA ASP A 7 -0.50 18.42 -1.38
C ASP A 7 -1.53 17.62 -2.18
N ILE A 8 -2.62 17.17 -1.54
CA ILE A 8 -3.73 16.49 -2.23
C ILE A 8 -4.38 17.40 -3.26
N ARG A 9 -4.53 18.69 -2.94
CA ARG A 9 -5.07 19.67 -3.89
C ARG A 9 -4.14 19.83 -5.09
N ALA A 10 -2.83 19.91 -4.87
CA ALA A 10 -1.86 20.02 -5.95
C ALA A 10 -1.88 18.77 -6.85
N ALA A 11 -1.91 17.59 -6.24
CA ALA A 11 -2.04 16.32 -6.96
C ALA A 11 -3.36 16.23 -7.75
N LEU A 12 -4.48 16.64 -7.16
CA LEU A 12 -5.78 16.67 -7.83
C LEU A 12 -5.79 17.67 -8.99
N ALA A 13 -5.17 18.84 -8.83
CA ALA A 13 -5.03 19.81 -9.91
C ALA A 13 -4.20 19.26 -11.08
N ALA A 14 -3.09 18.58 -10.79
CA ALA A 14 -2.28 17.90 -11.81
C ALA A 14 -3.07 16.80 -12.52
N CYS A 15 -3.83 15.99 -11.77
CA CYS A 15 -4.67 14.93 -12.35
C CYS A 15 -5.75 15.49 -13.28
N LEU A 16 -6.41 16.59 -12.88
CA LEU A 16 -7.42 17.24 -13.73
C LEU A 16 -6.80 17.85 -14.99
N GLN A 17 -5.59 18.40 -14.92
CA GLN A 17 -4.88 18.92 -16.10
C GLN A 17 -4.56 17.83 -17.13
N SER A 18 -4.30 16.60 -16.68
CA SER A 18 -4.08 15.44 -17.57
C SER A 18 -5.37 14.76 -18.05
N SER A 19 -6.52 15.12 -17.48
CA SER A 19 -7.78 14.43 -17.77
C SER A 19 -8.50 14.96 -19.01
N ASP A 20 -9.26 14.08 -19.67
CA ASP A 20 -10.01 14.40 -20.90
C ASP A 20 -11.06 15.50 -20.68
N CYS A 21 -11.62 15.62 -19.46
CA CYS A 21 -12.57 16.68 -19.13
C CYS A 21 -12.01 18.10 -19.36
N VAL A 22 -10.71 18.30 -19.05
CA VAL A 22 -10.05 19.61 -19.21
C VAL A 22 -9.35 19.70 -20.57
N LEU A 23 -8.72 18.62 -21.02
CA LEU A 23 -7.96 18.61 -22.28
C LEU A 23 -8.86 18.60 -23.52
N GLN A 24 -9.87 17.72 -23.55
CA GLN A 24 -10.73 17.52 -24.71
C GLN A 24 -11.96 18.43 -24.66
N HIS A 25 -12.67 18.45 -23.53
CA HIS A 25 -13.91 19.22 -23.41
C HIS A 25 -13.71 20.68 -23.01
N ARG A 26 -12.49 21.10 -22.68
CA ARG A 26 -12.11 22.48 -22.30
C ARG A 26 -12.95 23.06 -21.16
N ASN A 27 -13.47 22.18 -20.30
CA ASN A 27 -14.24 22.57 -19.15
C ASN A 27 -13.32 23.11 -18.05
N THR A 28 -13.87 23.97 -17.19
CA THR A 28 -13.13 24.39 -16.00
C THR A 28 -12.97 23.20 -15.05
N PRO A 29 -11.86 23.10 -14.30
CA PRO A 29 -11.67 22.03 -13.31
C PRO A 29 -12.80 21.96 -12.28
N ALA A 30 -13.44 23.11 -11.99
CA ALA A 30 -14.58 23.20 -11.08
C ALA A 30 -15.87 22.59 -11.67
N THR A 31 -16.13 22.74 -12.97
CA THR A 31 -17.31 22.12 -13.62
C THR A 31 -17.14 20.61 -13.73
N CYS A 32 -15.92 20.14 -14.05
CA CYS A 32 -15.60 18.70 -14.06
C CYS A 32 -15.88 17.99 -12.72
N LEU A 33 -15.76 18.70 -11.59
CA LEU A 33 -16.01 18.16 -10.25
C LEU A 33 -17.46 18.29 -9.79
N ARG A 34 -18.23 19.23 -10.33
CA ARG A 34 -19.62 19.49 -9.94
C ARG A 34 -20.58 18.54 -10.65
N ASP A 35 -20.32 18.26 -11.93
CA ASP A 35 -21.20 17.45 -12.74
C ASP A 35 -20.87 15.96 -12.58
N PRO A 36 -21.79 15.15 -12.03
CA PRO A 36 -21.51 13.73 -11.75
C PRO A 36 -21.24 12.94 -13.03
N ALA A 37 -21.88 13.30 -14.14
CA ALA A 37 -21.68 12.66 -15.44
C ALA A 37 -20.24 12.84 -15.96
N LEU A 38 -19.68 14.06 -15.85
CA LEU A 38 -18.31 14.33 -16.25
C LEU A 38 -17.33 13.71 -15.27
N SER A 39 -17.68 13.71 -13.97
CA SER A 39 -16.83 13.10 -12.96
C SER A 39 -16.62 11.61 -13.20
N ALA A 40 -17.64 10.88 -13.68
CA ALA A 40 -17.57 9.44 -13.94
C ALA A 40 -16.66 9.05 -15.12
N THR A 41 -16.37 10.01 -16.01
CA THR A 41 -15.46 9.80 -17.15
C THR A 41 -13.98 9.99 -16.79
N LEU A 42 -13.70 10.45 -15.56
CA LEU A 42 -12.33 10.67 -15.09
C LEU A 42 -11.60 9.34 -14.85
N PRO A 43 -10.26 9.32 -14.97
CA PRO A 43 -9.47 8.15 -14.62
C PRO A 43 -9.60 7.83 -13.13
N THR A 44 -9.42 6.54 -12.79
CA THR A 44 -9.55 6.02 -11.41
C THR A 44 -8.62 6.72 -10.41
N THR A 45 -7.46 7.18 -10.85
CA THR A 45 -6.51 7.97 -10.06
C THR A 45 -7.10 9.30 -9.59
N CYS A 46 -7.79 10.03 -10.47
CA CYS A 46 -8.48 11.27 -10.10
C CYS A 46 -9.64 11.00 -9.14
N HIS A 47 -10.37 9.89 -9.31
CA HIS A 47 -11.43 9.50 -8.38
C HIS A 47 -10.92 9.25 -6.95
N GLN A 48 -9.76 8.62 -6.80
CA GLN A 48 -9.12 8.42 -5.50
C GLN A 48 -8.72 9.76 -4.87
N LEU A 49 -8.13 10.67 -5.65
CA LEU A 49 -7.75 12.00 -5.18
C LEU A 49 -8.97 12.84 -4.75
N ILE A 50 -10.10 12.73 -5.45
CA ILE A 50 -11.36 13.40 -5.09
C ILE A 50 -11.86 12.89 -3.73
N ARG A 51 -11.86 11.57 -3.52
CA ARG A 51 -12.25 10.97 -2.23
C ARG A 51 -11.32 11.42 -1.11
N GLY A 52 -10.01 11.33 -1.32
CA GLY A 52 -9.00 11.76 -0.35
C GLY A 52 -9.08 13.26 -0.02
N TYR A 53 -9.36 14.12 -1.01
CA TYR A 53 -9.56 15.55 -0.78
C TYR A 53 -10.84 15.83 0.04
N GLY A 54 -11.93 15.09 -0.24
CA GLY A 54 -13.17 15.17 0.52
C GLY A 54 -12.98 14.77 1.99
N GLU A 55 -12.25 13.68 2.24
CA GLU A 55 -11.89 13.23 3.59
C GLU A 55 -10.98 14.20 4.32
N CYS A 56 -9.99 14.74 3.63
CA CYS A 56 -9.09 15.75 4.18
C CYS A 56 -9.85 17.00 4.63
N LYS A 57 -10.80 17.48 3.79
CA LYS A 57 -11.63 18.64 4.13
C LYS A 57 -12.61 18.34 5.27
N ARG A 58 -13.19 17.13 5.31
CA ARG A 58 -14.02 16.68 6.44
C ARG A 58 -13.21 16.62 7.74
N GLY A 59 -11.96 16.15 7.69
CA GLY A 59 -11.05 16.12 8.84
C GLY A 59 -10.66 17.50 9.37
N GLN A 60 -10.60 18.51 8.50
CA GLN A 60 -10.40 19.89 8.93
C GLN A 60 -11.61 20.50 9.63
N ILE A 61 -12.83 20.09 9.27
CA ILE A 61 -14.07 20.62 9.87
C ILE A 61 -14.40 19.89 11.18
N ASP A 62 -14.10 18.60 11.26
CA ASP A 62 -14.34 17.78 12.44
C ASP A 62 -13.38 18.10 13.60
N MET A 63 -13.93 18.61 14.70
CA MET A 63 -13.19 18.96 15.92
C MET A 63 -12.42 17.78 16.50
N ARG A 64 -12.91 16.53 16.37
CA ARG A 64 -12.24 15.34 16.91
C ARG A 64 -10.93 15.03 16.20
N LYS A 65 -10.85 15.36 14.90
CA LYS A 65 -9.71 15.10 14.02
C LYS A 65 -8.68 16.23 14.01
N ARG A 66 -9.06 17.44 14.45
CA ARG A 66 -8.14 18.58 14.64
C ARG A 66 -7.05 18.30 15.69
N PHE A 67 -7.39 17.59 16.77
CA PHE A 67 -6.44 17.31 17.86
C PHE A 67 -5.49 16.15 17.56
N ARG A 68 -5.94 15.15 16.78
CA ARG A 68 -5.13 13.97 16.44
C ARG A 68 -4.32 14.15 15.16
N GLY A 69 -4.51 15.28 14.47
CA GLY A 69 -3.93 15.54 13.15
C GLY A 69 -4.71 14.80 12.05
N ASN A 70 -4.89 15.48 10.93
CA ASN A 70 -5.38 14.81 9.73
C ASN A 70 -4.21 13.98 9.15
N LYS A 71 -4.40 12.68 8.93
CA LYS A 71 -3.36 11.79 8.40
C LYS A 71 -2.84 12.36 7.06
N PRO A 72 -1.51 12.55 6.89
CA PRO A 72 -0.97 12.99 5.61
C PRO A 72 -1.27 11.90 4.58
N VAL A 73 -1.71 12.27 3.38
CA VAL A 73 -2.06 11.27 2.35
C VAL A 73 -0.85 10.49 1.85
N ALA A 74 0.37 10.98 2.09
CA ALA A 74 1.60 10.19 1.95
C ALA A 74 1.67 8.97 2.89
N SER A 75 0.92 8.97 3.99
CA SER A 75 0.78 7.83 4.91
C SER A 75 -0.44 6.94 4.61
N SER A 76 -1.26 7.31 3.62
CA SER A 76 -2.32 6.46 3.10
C SER A 76 -1.68 5.42 2.17
N THR A 77 -1.27 4.31 2.76
CA THR A 77 -0.73 3.09 2.13
C THR A 77 -1.66 2.41 1.12
N GLU A 78 -2.58 3.15 0.49
CA GLU A 78 -3.62 2.68 -0.42
C GLU A 78 -3.29 3.02 -1.90
N ILE A 79 -2.34 3.93 -2.16
CA ILE A 79 -1.92 4.31 -3.52
C ILE A 79 -0.69 3.50 -3.99
N GLU A 80 0.10 2.95 -3.06
CA GLU A 80 1.27 2.11 -3.35
C GLU A 80 0.97 0.68 -2.88
N ALA A 81 0.57 -0.17 -3.82
CA ALA A 81 0.42 -1.60 -3.54
C ALA A 81 1.78 -2.18 -3.09
N GLY A 82 1.84 -2.59 -1.82
CA GLY A 82 2.92 -3.42 -1.28
C GLY A 82 4.08 -2.64 -0.65
N GLY A 83 3.94 -2.25 0.61
CA GLY A 83 5.03 -1.60 1.34
C GLY A 83 4.77 -1.47 2.83
N GLY A 84 4.58 -2.59 3.53
CA GLY A 84 4.58 -2.62 4.98
C GLY A 84 5.87 -1.99 5.51
N HIS A 85 5.76 -0.85 6.20
CA HIS A 85 6.90 -0.23 6.86
C HIS A 85 7.39 -1.13 8.00
N LYS A 86 8.66 -1.56 7.90
CA LYS A 86 9.39 -2.14 9.03
C LYS A 86 9.43 -1.11 10.16
N GLY A 87 8.76 -1.41 11.27
CA GLY A 87 9.09 -0.81 12.57
C GLY A 87 8.04 0.08 13.24
N THR A 88 6.85 0.27 12.68
CA THR A 88 5.72 0.88 13.42
C THR A 88 4.62 -0.15 13.62
N PRO A 89 4.06 -0.33 14.83
CA PRO A 89 2.92 -1.22 15.02
C PRO A 89 1.77 -0.71 14.16
N VAL A 90 1.56 -1.37 13.03
CA VAL A 90 0.51 -1.05 12.08
C VAL A 90 -0.81 -1.27 12.80
N ASP A 91 -1.69 -0.26 12.78
CA ASP A 91 -3.08 -0.38 13.19
C ASP A 91 -3.77 -1.39 12.26
N VAL A 92 -3.63 -2.67 12.59
CA VAL A 92 -4.41 -3.74 11.98
C VAL A 92 -5.87 -3.47 12.35
N PRO A 93 -6.82 -3.47 11.41
CA PRO A 93 -8.23 -3.40 11.77
C PRO A 93 -8.58 -4.68 12.56
N MET A 94 -8.60 -4.56 13.88
CA MET A 94 -9.06 -5.61 14.79
C MET A 94 -10.56 -5.78 14.54
N LEU A 95 -10.97 -6.97 14.08
CA LEU A 95 -12.37 -7.19 13.72
C LEU A 95 -13.32 -7.22 14.93
N TYR A 96 -12.79 -7.27 16.17
CA TYR A 96 -13.40 -6.93 17.47
C TYR A 96 -12.64 -7.69 18.58
N ALA A 97 -12.05 -6.98 19.54
CA ALA A 97 -11.42 -7.48 20.78
C ALA A 97 -10.46 -8.71 20.69
N GLY A 98 -10.01 -9.10 19.49
CA GLY A 98 -9.09 -10.21 19.25
C GLY A 98 -7.73 -9.73 18.79
N ARG A 99 -6.70 -10.55 19.03
CA ARG A 99 -5.32 -10.35 18.54
C ARG A 99 -5.31 -10.29 17.00
N GLY A 100 -4.56 -9.35 16.42
CA GLY A 100 -4.50 -9.15 14.98
C GLY A 100 -4.06 -10.40 14.24
N THR A 101 -4.59 -10.62 13.03
CA THR A 101 -4.35 -11.84 12.24
C THR A 101 -2.88 -12.04 11.84
N TYR A 102 -2.05 -10.99 11.90
CA TYR A 102 -0.61 -11.05 11.64
C TYR A 102 0.25 -10.62 12.82
N ASP A 103 -0.29 -10.59 14.04
CA ASP A 103 0.47 -10.21 15.24
C ASP A 103 1.73 -11.08 15.40
N ALA A 104 2.86 -10.45 15.73
CA ALA A 104 4.21 -11.03 15.74
C ALA A 104 4.44 -12.24 16.69
N GLY A 105 3.39 -12.77 17.32
CA GLY A 105 3.42 -14.07 17.99
C GLY A 105 2.29 -15.01 17.57
N SER A 106 1.76 -14.86 16.36
CA SER A 106 0.92 -15.87 15.67
C SER A 106 1.71 -17.08 15.19
N GLY A 107 3.02 -17.16 15.49
CA GLY A 107 3.89 -18.27 15.08
C GLY A 107 4.24 -18.25 13.59
N VAL A 108 3.72 -17.29 12.81
CA VAL A 108 4.10 -17.09 11.41
C VAL A 108 5.47 -16.44 11.38
N ARG A 109 6.50 -17.26 11.13
CA ARG A 109 7.85 -16.78 10.87
C ARG A 109 7.89 -16.18 9.46
N ALA A 110 8.62 -15.09 9.28
CA ALA A 110 8.99 -14.63 7.94
C ALA A 110 9.75 -15.77 7.25
N THR A 111 9.31 -16.14 6.04
CA THR A 111 9.90 -17.23 5.28
C THR A 111 10.91 -16.69 4.29
N ASP A 112 12.07 -17.33 4.22
CA ASP A 112 13.13 -17.01 3.24
C ASP A 112 13.06 -17.96 2.02
N GLY A 113 11.98 -18.76 1.90
CA GLY A 113 11.75 -19.69 0.79
C GLY A 113 12.61 -20.96 0.83
N ARG A 114 13.16 -21.32 2.00
CA ARG A 114 14.02 -22.51 2.21
C ARG A 114 13.48 -23.49 3.25
N GLU A 115 12.26 -23.29 3.72
CA GLU A 115 11.64 -24.16 4.73
C GLU A 115 11.16 -25.50 4.16
N GLY A 116 11.41 -26.57 4.92
CA GLY A 116 10.88 -27.92 4.63
C GLY A 116 9.40 -28.06 5.00
N PRO A 117 8.76 -29.20 4.66
CA PRO A 117 7.34 -29.41 4.92
C PRO A 117 7.01 -29.31 6.41
N LEU A 118 6.01 -28.49 6.73
CA LEU A 118 5.51 -28.29 8.09
C LEU A 118 4.55 -29.43 8.47
N ASP A 119 4.54 -29.82 9.75
CA ASP A 119 3.52 -30.71 10.27
C ASP A 119 2.14 -30.00 10.39
N ALA A 120 1.09 -30.75 10.72
CA ALA A 120 -0.28 -30.21 10.89
C ALA A 120 -0.40 -29.13 11.98
N ARG A 121 0.68 -28.87 12.75
CA ARG A 121 0.77 -27.84 13.80
C ARG A 121 1.74 -26.71 13.43
N GLY A 122 2.24 -26.66 12.19
CA GLY A 122 3.10 -25.58 11.69
C GLY A 122 4.55 -25.60 12.18
N ARG A 123 5.02 -26.73 12.73
CA ARG A 123 6.40 -26.97 13.17
C ARG A 123 7.18 -27.71 12.08
N VAL A 124 8.45 -27.33 11.91
CA VAL A 124 9.38 -28.08 11.05
C VAL A 124 9.52 -29.50 11.61
N LYS A 125 9.19 -30.51 10.80
CA LYS A 125 9.37 -31.92 11.21
C LYS A 125 10.87 -32.22 11.36
N PRO A 126 11.35 -32.59 12.56
CA PRO A 126 12.71 -33.08 12.69
C PRO A 126 12.78 -34.48 12.07
N GLY A 127 13.62 -34.65 11.04
CA GLY A 127 13.99 -35.98 10.53
C GLY A 127 13.35 -36.44 9.22
N GLU A 128 12.62 -35.58 8.49
CA GLU A 128 12.06 -35.92 7.17
C GLU A 128 12.44 -34.85 6.14
N ALA A 129 13.74 -34.79 5.82
CA ALA A 129 14.26 -34.02 4.69
C ALA A 129 13.85 -34.72 3.38
N GLY A 130 12.58 -34.55 3.00
CA GLY A 130 12.08 -34.99 1.70
C GLY A 130 12.39 -33.94 0.63
N GLY A 131 13.37 -34.22 -0.23
CA GLY A 131 13.46 -33.59 -1.56
C GLY A 131 14.85 -33.14 -2.01
N GLY A 132 15.64 -34.07 -2.55
CA GLY A 132 16.73 -33.77 -3.49
C GLY A 132 18.00 -33.19 -2.87
N GLY A 133 18.88 -34.08 -2.39
CA GLY A 133 20.27 -33.76 -2.04
C GLY A 133 21.11 -33.37 -3.27
N GLY A 134 20.83 -32.20 -3.84
CA GLY A 134 21.77 -31.48 -4.68
C GLY A 134 22.47 -30.45 -3.82
N GLU A 135 23.77 -30.62 -3.60
CA GLU A 135 24.61 -29.59 -3.01
C GLU A 135 24.61 -28.38 -3.98
N TRP A 136 24.43 -27.16 -3.48
CA TRP A 136 24.41 -25.95 -4.30
C TRP A 136 25.70 -25.17 -4.05
N GLU A 137 26.36 -24.70 -5.09
CA GLU A 137 27.54 -23.83 -4.99
C GLU A 137 27.24 -22.43 -5.52
N VAL A 138 27.90 -21.43 -4.92
CA VAL A 138 27.81 -20.04 -5.34
C VAL A 138 28.78 -19.83 -6.51
N PHE A 139 28.24 -19.55 -7.68
CA PHE A 139 29.01 -19.20 -8.88
C PHE A 139 29.02 -17.68 -9.05
N VAL A 140 30.20 -17.10 -9.15
CA VAL A 140 30.36 -15.66 -9.38
C VAL A 140 30.64 -15.46 -10.87
N ARG A 141 29.75 -14.73 -11.57
CA ARG A 141 30.01 -14.32 -12.96
C ARG A 141 31.17 -13.32 -13.00
N ASN A 142 31.81 -13.15 -14.17
CA ASN A 142 32.83 -12.11 -14.37
C ASN A 142 32.33 -10.69 -14.06
N ASP A 143 31.02 -10.48 -13.99
CA ASP A 143 30.36 -9.21 -13.70
C ASP A 143 30.13 -8.97 -12.19
N GLY A 144 30.53 -9.91 -11.32
CA GLY A 144 30.38 -9.83 -9.87
C GLY A 144 29.01 -10.23 -9.32
N THR A 145 28.08 -10.65 -10.17
CA THR A 145 26.77 -11.17 -9.74
C THR A 145 26.91 -12.63 -9.27
N GLU A 146 26.40 -12.91 -8.07
CA GLU A 146 26.37 -14.23 -7.46
C GLU A 146 25.10 -15.00 -7.88
N ASP A 147 25.28 -16.15 -8.53
CA ASP A 147 24.18 -17.08 -8.86
C ASP A 147 24.38 -18.41 -8.14
N LEU A 148 23.27 -19.07 -7.81
CA LEU A 148 23.30 -20.42 -7.23
C LEU A 148 23.21 -21.47 -8.33
N ARG A 149 24.25 -22.30 -8.46
CA ARG A 149 24.29 -23.44 -9.38
C ARG A 149 24.21 -24.74 -8.58
N ARG A 150 23.46 -25.71 -9.09
CA ARG A 150 23.46 -27.07 -8.53
C ARG A 150 24.82 -27.72 -8.85
N LYS A 151 25.47 -28.37 -7.88
CA LYS A 151 26.60 -29.27 -8.16
C LYS A 151 26.20 -30.33 -9.17
#